data_AF-A0AAJ0E996-F1
#
_entry.id   AF-A0AAJ0E996-F1
#
_cell.length_a   1.000
_cell.length_b   1.000
_cell.length_c   1.000
_cell.angle_alpha   90.00
_cell.angle_beta   90.00
_cell.angle_gamma   90.00
#
_symmetry.space_group_name_H-M   'P 1'
#
loop_
_entity.id
_entity.type
_entity.pdbx_description
1 polymer ?
#
loop_
_entity_poly.entity_id
_entity_poly.type
_entity_poly.pdbx_seq_one_letter_code
_entity_poly.pdbx_strand_id
1 'polypeptide(L)'
;MLPTIVRRAAEAAGSKFTVFTNPYRTKKVWPPNFTNLSPQSQLRFEKKYKRRLALVYARPRWNKAVKLAQLATVIGFLGWTFFFSELEFFGKEYRPSEEIRKRVRGLFGTIEADKRYERRRDAPEAPAPIETPK
;
A
#
# COMPACT_ATOMS: atom_id res chain seq x y z
N MET A 1 1.96 22.33 15.96
CA MET A 1 1.36 21.06 15.49
C MET A 1 2.28 19.84 15.62
N LEU A 2 3.61 19.98 15.65
CA LEU A 2 4.55 18.87 15.86
C LEU A 2 4.60 18.27 17.29
N PRO A 3 4.46 19.03 18.40
CA PRO A 3 4.58 18.44 19.75
C PRO A 3 3.45 17.45 20.08
N THR A 4 2.30 17.60 19.43
CA THR A 4 1.18 16.67 19.57
C THR A 4 1.42 15.35 18.82
N ILE A 5 2.20 15.36 17.74
CA ILE A 5 2.57 14.15 16.98
C ILE A 5 3.56 13.32 17.78
N VAL A 6 4.60 13.94 18.34
CA VAL A 6 5.58 13.26 19.20
C VAL A 6 4.92 12.68 20.45
N ARG A 7 4.04 13.44 21.10
CA ARG A 7 3.26 12.95 22.25
C ARG A 7 2.36 11.77 21.89
N ARG A 8 1.67 11.80 20.75
CA ARG A 8 0.87 10.66 20.25
C ARG A 8 1.72 9.43 19.92
N ALA A 9 2.89 9.62 19.32
CA ALA A 9 3.81 8.53 19.01
C ALA A 9 4.36 7.90 20.30
N ALA A 10 4.67 8.71 21.31
CA ALA A 10 5.08 8.26 22.64
C ALA A 10 3.94 7.57 23.41
N GLU A 11 2.69 8.04 23.31
CA GLU A 11 1.51 7.36 23.87
C GLU A 11 1.29 5.98 23.24
N ALA A 12 1.60 5.80 21.94
CA ALA A 12 1.56 4.49 21.29
C ALA A 12 2.69 3.55 21.74
N ALA A 13 3.78 4.10 22.30
CA ALA A 13 4.92 3.36 22.86
C ALA A 13 4.76 3.02 24.35
N GLY A 14 3.81 3.65 25.06
CA GLY A 14 3.39 3.21 26.39
C GLY A 14 2.84 1.78 26.35
N SER A 15 2.96 1.04 27.45
CA SER A 15 2.49 -0.35 27.55
C SER A 15 1.06 -0.46 27.02
N LYS A 16 0.90 -1.07 25.84
CA LYS A 16 -0.42 -1.20 25.21
C LYS A 16 -1.28 -1.99 26.19
N PHE A 17 -2.33 -1.34 26.70
CA PHE A 17 -3.28 -2.01 27.58
C PHE A 17 -3.96 -3.12 26.79
N THR A 18 -3.47 -4.35 26.96
CA THR A 18 -4.14 -5.54 26.44
C THR A 18 -5.31 -5.89 27.36
N VAL A 19 -6.24 -6.71 26.89
CA VAL A 19 -7.41 -7.17 27.67
C VAL A 19 -7.00 -7.71 29.05
N PHE A 20 -5.81 -8.33 29.13
CA PHE A 20 -5.30 -8.95 30.35
C PHE A 20 -4.46 -8.01 31.23
N THR A 21 -3.83 -6.99 30.63
CA THR A 21 -2.84 -6.11 31.30
C THR A 21 -3.42 -4.73 31.65
N ASN A 22 -4.69 -4.46 31.32
CA ASN A 22 -5.32 -3.17 31.58
C ASN A 22 -5.68 -3.00 33.08
N PRO A 23 -5.16 -1.97 33.79
CA PRO A 23 -5.56 -1.66 35.17
C PRO A 23 -7.02 -1.20 35.26
N TYR A 24 -7.58 -0.64 34.19
CA TYR A 24 -8.97 -0.21 34.10
C TYR A 24 -9.81 -1.28 33.41
N ARG A 25 -10.17 -2.33 34.16
CA ARG A 25 -11.03 -3.42 33.65
C ARG A 25 -12.48 -2.96 33.49
N THR A 26 -13.11 -3.34 32.40
CA THR A 26 -14.53 -3.06 32.18
C THR A 26 -15.39 -3.91 33.13
N LYS A 27 -16.34 -3.28 33.83
CA LYS A 27 -17.30 -4.00 34.70
C LYS A 27 -18.10 -5.06 33.94
N LYS A 28 -18.29 -4.85 32.64
CA LYS A 28 -18.98 -5.77 31.73
C LYS A 28 -17.95 -6.39 30.79
N VAL A 29 -17.88 -7.72 30.77
CA VAL A 29 -17.03 -8.47 29.84
C VAL A 29 -17.68 -8.47 28.45
N TRP A 30 -16.87 -8.18 27.43
CA TRP A 30 -17.25 -8.31 26.03
C TRP A 30 -16.34 -9.37 25.39
N PRO A 31 -16.85 -10.29 24.54
CA PRO A 31 -18.25 -10.50 24.13
C PRO A 31 -19.14 -11.03 25.26
N PRO A 32 -20.46 -10.77 25.24
CA PRO A 32 -21.39 -11.42 26.15
C PRO A 32 -21.50 -12.92 25.80
N ASN A 33 -21.57 -13.79 26.80
CA ASN A 33 -21.86 -15.20 26.59
C ASN A 33 -23.34 -15.39 26.21
N PHE A 34 -23.63 -15.50 24.91
CA PHE A 34 -25.00 -15.56 24.40
C PHE A 34 -25.81 -16.75 24.94
N THR A 35 -25.16 -17.87 25.26
CA THR A 35 -25.80 -19.07 25.81
C THR A 35 -26.45 -18.84 27.17
N ASN A 36 -25.87 -17.95 27.98
CA ASN A 36 -26.33 -17.68 29.36
C ASN A 36 -27.32 -16.51 29.42
N LEU A 37 -27.63 -15.86 28.29
CA LEU A 37 -28.54 -14.73 28.24
C LEU A 37 -29.99 -15.19 28.06
N SER A 38 -30.93 -14.45 28.65
CA SER A 38 -32.35 -14.66 28.37
C SER A 38 -32.65 -14.50 26.88
N PRO A 39 -33.59 -15.28 26.30
CA PRO A 39 -33.95 -15.20 24.89
C PRO A 39 -34.33 -13.78 24.44
N GLN A 40 -35.02 -13.02 25.31
CA GLN A 40 -35.37 -11.63 25.05
C GLN A 40 -34.14 -10.74 24.89
N SER A 41 -33.11 -10.95 25.71
CA SER A 41 -31.86 -10.19 25.63
C SER A 41 -31.07 -10.54 24.37
N GLN A 42 -31.02 -11.82 24.01
CA GLN A 42 -30.39 -12.29 22.76
C GLN A 42 -31.04 -11.61 21.55
N LEU A 43 -32.38 -11.60 21.49
CA LEU A 43 -33.14 -10.96 20.41
C LEU A 43 -32.89 -9.45 20.32
N ARG A 44 -32.71 -8.75 21.46
CA ARG A 44 -32.33 -7.32 21.46
C ARG A 44 -30.96 -7.10 20.83
N PHE A 45 -29.98 -7.96 21.13
CA PHE A 45 -28.65 -7.88 20.53
C PHE A 45 -28.68 -8.19 19.04
N GLU A 46 -29.44 -9.19 18.63
CA GLU A 46 -29.62 -9.53 17.22
C GLU A 46 -30.25 -8.38 16.43
N LYS A 47 -31.32 -7.78 16.95
CA LYS A 47 -31.94 -6.57 16.34
C LYS A 47 -30.93 -5.42 16.24
N LYS A 48 -30.14 -5.18 17.29
CA LYS A 48 -29.11 -4.14 17.29
C LYS A 48 -28.03 -4.42 16.26
N TYR A 49 -27.59 -5.67 16.12
CA TYR A 49 -26.60 -6.09 15.14
C TYR A 49 -27.11 -5.91 13.71
N LYS A 50 -28.32 -6.38 13.40
CA LYS A 50 -28.96 -6.21 12.09
C LYS A 50 -29.11 -4.74 11.70
N ARG A 51 -29.50 -3.86 12.63
CA ARG A 51 -29.55 -2.40 12.39
C ARG A 51 -28.19 -1.82 12.02
N ARG A 52 -27.13 -2.21 12.74
CA ARG A 52 -25.77 -1.76 12.47
C ARG A 52 -25.28 -2.24 11.11
N LEU A 53 -25.53 -3.50 10.76
CA LEU A 53 -25.21 -4.02 9.44
C LEU A 53 -25.96 -3.26 8.34
N ALA A 54 -27.25 -3.01 8.51
CA ALA A 54 -28.04 -2.25 7.55
C ALA A 54 -27.44 -0.85 7.31
N LEU A 55 -26.95 -0.19 8.35
CA LEU A 55 -26.27 1.11 8.22
C LEU A 55 -24.92 1.00 7.51
N VAL A 56 -24.09 0.01 7.86
CA VAL A 56 -22.78 -0.23 7.22
C VAL A 56 -22.95 -0.54 5.72
N TYR A 57 -23.96 -1.34 5.39
CA TYR A 57 -24.28 -1.76 4.04
C TYR A 57 -25.33 -0.87 3.36
N ALA A 58 -25.63 0.31 3.89
CA ALA A 58 -26.65 1.18 3.31
C ALA A 58 -26.28 1.67 1.90
N ARG A 59 -24.99 1.89 1.62
CA ARG A 59 -24.51 2.43 0.33
C ARG A 59 -23.23 1.74 -0.15
N PRO A 60 -23.30 0.45 -0.54
CA PRO A 60 -22.11 -0.33 -0.90
C PRO A 60 -21.46 0.18 -2.18
N ARG A 61 -22.27 0.59 -3.18
CA ARG A 61 -21.78 1.13 -4.46
C ARG A 61 -21.05 2.46 -4.28
N TRP A 62 -21.59 3.36 -3.46
CA TRP A 62 -20.96 4.64 -3.15
C TRP A 62 -19.63 4.44 -2.40
N ASN A 63 -19.64 3.60 -1.35
CA ASN A 63 -18.42 3.29 -0.60
C ASN A 63 -17.33 2.68 -1.49
N LYS A 64 -17.71 1.81 -2.44
CA LYS A 64 -16.79 1.27 -3.45
C LYS A 64 -16.25 2.36 -4.38
N ALA A 65 -17.12 3.27 -4.86
CA ALA A 65 -16.71 4.38 -5.71
C ALA A 65 -15.72 5.32 -5.02
N VAL A 66 -15.99 5.70 -3.76
CA VAL A 66 -15.07 6.54 -2.97
C VAL A 66 -13.71 5.85 -2.78
N LYS A 67 -13.69 4.56 -2.45
CA LYS A 67 -12.44 3.79 -2.33
C LYS A 67 -11.68 3.71 -3.65
N LEU A 68 -12.38 3.54 -4.77
CA LEU A 68 -11.76 3.51 -6.09
C LEU A 68 -11.19 4.89 -6.47
N ALA A 69 -11.92 5.98 -6.16
CA ALA A 69 -11.44 7.34 -6.36
C ALA A 69 -10.19 7.61 -5.51
N GLN A 70 -10.20 7.24 -4.23
CA GLN A 70 -9.01 7.33 -3.36
C GLN A 70 -7.82 6.56 -3.93
N LEU A 71 -8.04 5.33 -4.39
CA LEU A 71 -7.00 4.53 -5.03
C LEU A 71 -6.47 5.20 -6.30
N ALA A 72 -7.36 5.71 -7.16
CA ALA A 72 -6.98 6.42 -8.38
C ALA A 72 -6.18 7.69 -8.08
N THR A 73 -6.55 8.44 -7.03
CA THR A 73 -5.81 9.63 -6.59
C THR A 73 -4.41 9.25 -6.08
N VAL A 74 -4.29 8.20 -5.27
CA VAL A 74 -2.98 7.73 -4.77
C VAL A 74 -2.10 7.25 -5.92
N ILE A 75 -2.63 6.46 -6.84
CA ILE A 75 -1.89 5.97 -8.02
C ILE A 75 -1.50 7.14 -8.93
N GLY A 76 -2.42 8.08 -9.19
CA GLY A 76 -2.15 9.26 -10.00
C GLY A 76 -1.07 10.14 -9.38
N PHE A 77 -1.13 10.37 -8.07
CA PHE A 77 -0.10 11.10 -7.34
C PHE A 77 1.26 10.38 -7.42
N LEU A 78 1.30 9.07 -7.17
CA LEU A 78 2.53 8.28 -7.28
C LEU A 78 3.10 8.34 -8.71
N GLY A 79 2.26 8.13 -9.73
CA GLY A 79 2.66 8.24 -11.13
C GLY A 79 3.24 9.62 -11.44
N TRP A 80 2.56 10.69 -11.02
CA TRP A 80 3.07 12.05 -11.20
C TRP A 80 4.42 12.25 -10.50
N THR A 81 4.56 11.80 -9.25
CA THR A 81 5.85 11.89 -8.54
C THR A 81 6.96 11.11 -9.26
N PHE A 82 6.70 9.88 -9.70
CA PHE A 82 7.74 9.09 -10.38
C PHE A 82 8.18 9.66 -11.72
N PHE A 83 7.28 10.33 -12.46
CA PHE A 83 7.59 10.83 -13.80
C PHE A 83 8.03 12.29 -13.84
N PHE A 84 7.44 13.15 -13.02
CA PHE A 84 7.58 14.60 -13.13
C PHE A 84 8.21 15.26 -11.91
N SER A 85 8.32 14.58 -10.76
CA SER A 85 8.95 15.21 -9.61
C SER A 85 10.48 15.08 -9.67
N GLU A 86 11.14 16.22 -9.64
CA GLU A 86 12.57 16.34 -9.37
C GLU A 86 12.71 16.40 -7.85
N LEU A 87 12.97 15.25 -7.23
CA LEU A 87 13.04 15.14 -5.79
C LEU A 87 14.47 15.37 -5.36
N GLU A 88 14.74 16.45 -4.64
CA GLU A 88 16.05 16.63 -4.02
C GLU A 88 16.09 15.87 -2.70
N PHE A 89 16.75 14.72 -2.69
CA PHE A 89 17.03 13.99 -1.46
C PHE A 89 18.48 14.23 -1.05
N PHE A 90 18.67 14.90 0.09
CA PHE A 90 19.99 15.17 0.70
C PHE A 90 20.95 15.94 -0.22
N GLY A 91 20.46 16.97 -0.91
CA GLY A 91 21.26 17.84 -1.79
C GLY A 91 21.69 17.19 -3.10
N LYS A 92 21.12 16.04 -3.46
CA LYS A 92 21.27 15.41 -4.77
C LYS A 92 19.94 15.46 -5.50
N GLU A 93 19.93 16.05 -6.69
CA GLU A 93 18.78 15.98 -7.61
C GLU A 93 18.54 14.52 -7.98
N TYR A 94 17.39 14.00 -7.58
CA TYR A 94 16.98 12.63 -7.89
C TYR A 94 15.82 12.69 -8.86
N ARG A 95 16.03 12.17 -10.08
CA ARG A 95 15.00 11.95 -11.09
C ARG A 95 14.57 10.48 -11.06
N PRO A 96 13.41 10.14 -10.45
CA PRO A 96 13.01 8.74 -10.30
C PRO A 96 12.85 7.99 -11.64
N SER A 97 12.48 8.71 -12.69
CA SER A 97 12.31 8.16 -14.05
C SER A 97 13.62 7.66 -14.67
N GLU A 98 14.75 8.30 -14.38
CA GLU A 98 16.07 7.90 -14.90
C GLU A 98 16.54 6.58 -14.27
N GLU A 99 16.30 6.39 -12.98
CA GLU A 99 16.64 5.14 -12.30
C GLU A 99 15.77 3.98 -12.77
N ILE A 100 14.47 4.21 -12.96
CA ILE A 100 13.57 3.20 -13.51
C ILE A 100 14.06 2.81 -14.91
N ARG A 101 14.42 3.77 -15.76
CA ARG A 101 14.95 3.50 -17.11
C ARG A 101 16.28 2.74 -17.05
N LYS A 102 17.19 3.10 -16.14
CA LYS A 102 18.47 2.41 -15.93
C LYS A 102 18.25 0.97 -15.48
N ARG A 103 17.31 0.74 -14.57
CA ARG A 103 16.98 -0.59 -14.03
C ARG A 103 16.28 -1.47 -15.07
N VAL A 104 15.32 -0.92 -15.81
CA VAL A 104 14.67 -1.59 -16.95
C VAL A 104 15.71 -1.95 -18.01
N ARG A 105 16.56 -1.01 -18.43
CA ARG A 105 17.62 -1.28 -19.42
C ARG A 105 18.64 -2.33 -18.91
N GLY A 106 18.97 -2.32 -17.62
CA GLY A 106 19.82 -3.33 -17.00
C GLY A 106 19.18 -4.73 -16.99
N LEU A 107 17.90 -4.83 -16.64
CA LEU A 107 17.14 -6.09 -16.65
C LEU A 107 16.93 -6.62 -18.08
N PHE A 108 16.44 -5.79 -18.99
CA PHE A 108 16.23 -6.20 -20.39
C PHE A 108 17.56 -6.48 -21.11
N GLY A 109 18.63 -5.75 -20.82
CA GLY A 109 19.97 -6.03 -21.36
C GLY A 109 20.62 -7.32 -20.83
N THR A 110 20.05 -7.97 -19.81
CA THR A 110 20.43 -9.34 -19.41
C THR A 110 19.61 -10.44 -20.08
N ILE A 111 18.44 -10.09 -20.64
CA ILE A 111 17.48 -11.01 -21.27
C ILE A 111 17.64 -11.03 -22.79
N GLU A 112 18.05 -9.92 -23.41
CA GLU A 112 18.30 -9.79 -24.84
C GLU A 112 19.45 -10.73 -25.27
N ALA A 113 19.11 -11.82 -25.96
CA ALA A 113 20.04 -12.90 -26.33
C ALA A 113 21.20 -12.40 -27.21
N ASP A 114 20.95 -11.41 -28.05
CA ASP A 114 21.94 -10.84 -28.99
C ASP A 114 23.03 -10.03 -28.25
N LYS A 115 22.68 -9.36 -27.15
CA LYS A 115 23.64 -8.57 -26.34
C LYS A 115 24.41 -9.39 -25.31
N ARG A 116 24.14 -10.70 -25.25
CA ARG A 116 24.86 -11.64 -24.39
C ARG A 116 26.28 -11.88 -24.88
N TYR A 117 26.50 -11.71 -26.19
CA TYR A 117 27.79 -11.94 -26.86
C TYR A 117 28.69 -10.70 -26.86
N GLU A 118 28.13 -9.49 -26.80
CA GLU A 118 28.91 -8.23 -26.77
C GLU A 118 29.74 -8.03 -25.49
N ARG A 119 29.47 -8.78 -24.42
CA ARG A 119 30.16 -8.63 -23.13
C ARG A 119 31.48 -9.42 -22.99
N ARG A 120 31.89 -10.18 -24.01
CA ARG A 120 33.22 -10.83 -24.03
C ARG A 120 34.21 -9.95 -24.80
N ARG A 121 35.41 -9.74 -24.25
CA ARG A 121 36.53 -9.09 -24.96
C ARG A 121 36.93 -9.83 -26.25
N ASP A 122 36.51 -11.08 -26.40
CA ASP A 122 36.89 -12.00 -27.49
C ASP A 122 35.74 -12.24 -28.50
N ALA A 123 34.69 -11.41 -28.50
CA ALA A 123 33.56 -11.59 -29.42
C ALA A 123 33.93 -11.14 -30.85
N PRO A 124 33.65 -11.93 -31.89
CA PRO A 124 33.90 -11.53 -33.28
C PRO A 124 32.99 -10.35 -33.67
N GLU A 125 33.51 -9.43 -34.47
CA GLU A 125 32.79 -8.25 -34.96
C GLU A 125 31.56 -8.68 -35.79
N ALA A 126 30.42 -8.02 -35.55
CA ALA A 126 29.16 -8.38 -36.21
C ALA A 126 29.29 -8.25 -37.74
N PRO A 127 28.73 -9.17 -38.53
CA PRO A 127 28.76 -9.06 -39.97
C PRO A 127 28.03 -7.79 -40.42
N ALA A 128 28.67 -7.02 -41.31
CA ALA A 128 28.14 -5.76 -41.81
C ALA A 128 26.73 -5.95 -42.41
N PRO A 129 25.82 -4.97 -42.27
CA PRO A 129 24.49 -5.05 -42.84
C PRO A 129 24.60 -5.25 -44.36
N ILE A 130 23.91 -6.26 -44.87
CA ILE A 130 23.81 -6.50 -46.32
C ILE A 130 23.08 -5.29 -46.91
N GLU A 131 23.80 -4.47 -47.68
CA GLU A 131 23.22 -3.38 -48.46
C GLU A 131 22.27 -3.97 -49.50
N THR A 132 20.97 -3.88 -49.26
CA THR A 132 19.96 -4.14 -50.29
C THR A 132 19.89 -2.93 -51.22
N PRO A 133 20.25 -3.04 -52.51
CA PRO A 133 20.10 -1.95 -53.46
C PRO A 133 18.61 -1.62 -53.66
N LYS A 134 18.35 -0.31 -53.80
CA LYS A 134 17.03 0.32 -53.94
C LYS A 134 16.20 -0.20 -55.10
#